data_AF-A0A451B227-F1
#
_entry.id   AF-A0A451B227-F1
#
_cell.length_a   1.000
_cell.length_b   1.000
_cell.length_c   1.000
_cell.angle_alpha   90.00
_cell.angle_beta   90.00
_cell.angle_gamma   90.00
#
_symmetry.space_group_name_H-M   'P 1'
#
loop_
_entity.id
_entity.type
_entity.pdbx_description
1 polymer ?
#
loop_
_entity_poly.entity_id
_entity_poly.type
_entity_poly.pdbx_seq_one_letter_code
_entity_poly.pdbx_strand_id
1 'polypeptide(L)'
;MRDRKAQIAIDRRINRMEKGNFGDRRFCRDGVWELRIGIGAGYRVYYAMAGKQIVLLLCGSDKRTQDTDIGRACEYWQDWKRR
;
A
#
# COMPACT_ATOMS: atom_id res chain seq x y z
N MET A 1 7.96 -11.31 -5.73
CA MET A 1 8.35 -10.22 -6.65
C MET A 1 9.80 -10.42 -7.07
N ARG A 2 10.12 -10.54 -8.37
CA ARG A 2 11.51 -10.75 -8.86
C ARG A 2 12.27 -9.43 -9.14
N ASP A 3 11.60 -8.28 -9.03
CA ASP A 3 12.18 -6.96 -9.26
C ASP A 3 12.86 -6.42 -7.99
N ARG A 4 14.18 -6.60 -7.88
CA ARG A 4 14.96 -6.15 -6.73
C ARG A 4 14.97 -4.63 -6.55
N LYS A 5 14.93 -3.87 -7.65
CA LYS A 5 14.89 -2.39 -7.58
C LYS A 5 13.59 -1.92 -6.98
N ALA A 6 12.48 -2.57 -7.35
CA ALA A 6 11.18 -2.25 -6.79
C ALA A 6 11.05 -2.61 -5.30
N GLN A 7 11.61 -3.74 -4.85
CA GLN A 7 11.66 -4.06 -3.41
C GLN A 7 12.35 -2.94 -2.62
N ILE A 8 13.56 -2.55 -3.05
CA ILE A 8 14.32 -1.46 -2.40
C ILE A 8 13.53 -0.15 -2.41
N ALA A 9 12.81 0.15 -3.50
CA ALA A 9 11.98 1.34 -3.60
C ALA A 9 10.78 1.32 -2.64
N ILE A 10 10.13 0.16 -2.50
CA ILE A 10 9.04 -0.07 -1.54
C ILE A 10 9.56 0.12 -0.12
N ASP A 11 10.65 -0.56 0.26
CA ASP A 11 11.23 -0.47 1.60
C ASP A 11 11.60 0.98 1.95
N ARG A 12 12.29 1.68 1.03
CA ARG A 12 12.63 3.10 1.20
C ARG A 12 11.39 3.97 1.37
N ARG A 13 10.27 3.64 0.73
CA ARG A 13 9.04 4.41 0.86
C ARG A 13 8.35 4.13 2.19
N ILE A 14 8.30 2.88 2.63
CA ILE A 14 7.75 2.49 3.93
C ILE A 14 8.53 3.19 5.06
N ASN A 15 9.86 3.17 5.02
CA ASN A 15 10.70 3.87 6.00
C ASN A 15 10.47 5.39 6.04
N ARG A 16 10.03 6.00 4.93
CA ARG A 16 9.62 7.41 4.91
C ARG A 16 8.22 7.62 5.47
N MET A 17 7.29 6.70 5.19
CA MET A 17 5.95 6.72 5.75
C MET A 17 5.95 6.65 7.28
N GLU A 18 6.82 5.82 7.86
CA GLU A 18 7.00 5.74 9.32
C GLU A 18 7.38 7.09 9.95
N LYS A 19 8.05 7.96 9.17
CA LYS A 19 8.43 9.32 9.57
C LYS A 19 7.38 10.36 9.19
N GLY A 20 6.19 9.94 8.77
CA GLY A 20 5.09 10.81 8.34
C GLY A 20 5.19 11.30 6.90
N ASN A 21 6.19 10.86 6.12
CA ASN A 21 6.36 11.26 4.72
C ASN A 21 5.86 10.17 3.76
N PHE A 22 4.60 10.30 3.37
CA PHE A 22 3.94 9.31 2.51
C PHE A 22 4.27 9.48 1.02
N GLY A 23 4.69 10.66 0.57
CA GLY A 23 4.88 10.95 -0.85
C GLY A 23 3.57 10.81 -1.64
N ASP A 24 3.65 10.28 -2.86
CA ASP A 24 2.46 10.06 -3.71
C ASP A 24 1.59 8.93 -3.16
N ARG A 25 0.45 9.33 -2.60
CA ARG A 25 -0.62 8.46 -2.11
C ARG A 25 -1.98 8.93 -2.61
N ARG A 26 -2.94 8.02 -2.64
CA ARG A 26 -4.33 8.28 -3.00
C ARG A 26 -5.25 7.54 -2.06
N PHE A 27 -6.32 8.18 -1.60
CA PHE A 27 -7.41 7.46 -0.93
C PHE A 27 -8.15 6.61 -1.97
N CYS A 28 -8.41 5.35 -1.64
CA CYS A 28 -9.17 4.44 -2.48
C CYS A 28 -10.64 4.42 -2.01
N ARG A 29 -10.99 3.46 -1.14
CA ARG A 29 -12.30 3.30 -0.53
C ARG A 29 -12.19 2.54 0.79
N ASP A 30 -13.24 2.58 1.60
CA ASP A 30 -13.38 1.81 2.85
C ASP A 30 -12.24 1.96 3.87
N GLY A 31 -11.57 3.12 3.90
CA GLY A 31 -10.45 3.38 4.80
C GLY A 31 -9.08 2.93 4.27
N VAL A 32 -9.04 2.38 3.05
CA VAL A 32 -7.83 1.96 2.37
C VAL A 32 -7.24 3.09 1.53
N TRP A 33 -5.92 3.20 1.61
CA TRP A 33 -5.09 4.11 0.84
C TRP A 33 -4.14 3.32 -0.05
N GLU A 34 -3.86 3.88 -1.21
CA GLU A 34 -2.85 3.40 -2.14
C GLU A 34 -1.62 4.31 -2.08
N LEU A 35 -0.45 3.71 -1.96
CA LEU A 35 0.85 4.33 -2.15
C LEU A 35 1.35 4.01 -3.56
N ARG A 36 1.70 5.05 -4.33
CA ARG A 36 2.12 4.88 -5.72
C ARG A 36 3.65 4.94 -5.84
N ILE A 37 4.22 3.91 -6.43
CA ILE A 37 5.67 3.75 -6.61
C ILE A 37 5.96 3.63 -8.11
N GLY A 38 6.44 4.72 -8.70
CA GLY A 38 6.73 4.84 -10.13
C GLY A 38 8.06 4.20 -10.56
N ILE A 39 8.37 2.99 -10.09
CA ILE A 39 9.54 2.21 -10.51
C ILE A 39 9.06 0.90 -11.14
N GLY A 40 9.73 0.47 -12.21
CA GLY A 40 9.40 -0.77 -12.92
C GLY A 40 7.97 -0.74 -13.50
N ALA A 41 7.18 -1.78 -13.22
CA ALA A 41 5.80 -1.91 -13.70
C ALA A 41 4.81 -0.90 -13.08
N GLY A 42 5.26 -0.04 -12.16
CA GLY A 42 4.41 0.90 -11.43
C GLY A 42 3.70 0.22 -10.27
N TYR A 43 4.46 -0.14 -9.24
CA TYR A 43 3.95 -0.87 -8.09
C TYR A 43 3.09 -0.01 -7.16
N ARG A 44 2.23 -0.69 -6.41
CA ARG A 44 1.32 -0.14 -5.41
C ARG A 44 1.49 -0.88 -4.08
N VAL A 45 1.32 -0.12 -3.01
CA VAL A 45 1.20 -0.67 -1.66
C VAL A 45 -0.11 -0.14 -1.09
N TYR A 46 -0.96 -1.03 -0.60
CA TYR A 46 -2.22 -0.67 0.02
C TYR A 46 -2.08 -0.75 1.54
N TYR A 47 -2.58 0.28 2.21
CA TYR A 47 -2.48 0.40 3.66
C TYR A 47 -3.73 1.10 4.22
N ALA A 48 -3.95 0.94 5.52
CA ALA A 48 -4.96 1.68 6.27
C ALA A 48 -4.33 2.37 7.49
N MET A 49 -5.05 3.34 8.05
CA MET A 49 -4.64 4.03 9.27
C MET A 49 -5.53 3.57 10.44
N ALA A 50 -4.92 3.04 11.48
CA ALA A 50 -5.55 2.75 12.76
C ALA A 50 -5.06 3.77 13.81
N GLY A 51 -5.75 4.92 13.87
CA GLY A 51 -5.25 6.08 14.63
C GLY A 51 -3.91 6.56 14.07
N LYS A 52 -2.84 6.43 14.85
CA LYS A 52 -1.46 6.78 14.44
C LYS A 52 -0.69 5.60 13.84
N GLN A 53 -1.25 4.39 13.87
CA GLN A 53 -0.60 3.20 13.33
C GLN A 53 -0.90 3.06 11.83
N ILE A 54 0.11 2.66 11.06
CA ILE A 54 -0.02 2.30 9.65
C ILE A 54 -0.15 0.77 9.58
N VAL A 55 -1.23 0.28 8.99
CA VAL A 55 -1.46 -1.16 8.77
C VAL A 55 -1.23 -1.45 7.29
N LEU A 56 -0.19 -2.22 6.98
CA LEU A 56 0.07 -2.68 5.61
C LEU A 56 -0.85 -3.85 5.27
N LEU A 57 -1.58 -3.73 4.17
CA LEU A 57 -2.60 -4.70 3.76
C LEU A 57 -2.11 -5.55 2.59
N LEU A 58 -1.50 -4.91 1.59
CA LEU A 58 -0.99 -5.56 0.39
C LEU A 58 0.24 -4.80 -0.13
N CYS A 59 1.29 -5.53 -0.52
CA CYS A 59 2.54 -4.96 -1.01
C CYS A 59 2.87 -5.49 -2.41
N GLY A 60 3.18 -4.58 -3.35
CA GLY A 60 3.80 -4.94 -4.62
C GLY A 60 2.83 -5.39 -5.72
N SER A 61 1.55 -5.01 -5.62
CA SER A 61 0.59 -5.08 -6.74
C SER A 61 1.01 -4.15 -7.87
N ASP A 62 0.65 -4.49 -9.11
CA ASP A 62 0.88 -3.62 -10.27
C ASP A 62 -0.41 -2.92 -10.71
N LYS A 63 -0.30 -2.00 -11.67
CA LYS A 63 -1.45 -1.19 -12.14
C LYS A 63 -2.56 -2.05 -12.79
N ARG A 64 -2.25 -3.22 -13.33
CA ARG A 64 -3.20 -4.04 -14.11
C ARG A 64 -4.25 -4.69 -13.22
N THR A 65 -3.91 -4.97 -11.96
CA THR A 65 -4.79 -5.63 -10.97
C THR A 65 -5.35 -4.66 -9.93
N GLN A 66 -5.21 -3.35 -10.16
CA GLN A 66 -5.45 -2.31 -9.16
C GLN A 66 -6.81 -2.43 -8.46
N ASP A 67 -7.92 -2.52 -9.20
CA ASP A 67 -9.25 -2.53 -8.59
C ASP A 67 -9.52 -3.82 -7.78
N THR A 68 -9.06 -4.96 -8.28
CA THR A 68 -9.12 -6.25 -7.55
C THR A 68 -8.32 -6.18 -6.26
N ASP A 69 -7.13 -5.60 -6.30
CA ASP A 69 -6.28 -5.49 -5.11
C ASP A 69 -6.82 -4.47 -4.10
N ILE A 70 -7.46 -3.39 -4.56
CA ILE A 70 -8.21 -2.49 -3.66
C ILE A 70 -9.31 -3.26 -2.94
N GLY A 71 -10.08 -4.09 -3.65
CA GLY A 71 -11.11 -4.94 -3.04
C GLY A 71 -10.55 -5.84 -1.94
N ARG A 72 -9.49 -6.58 -2.24
CA ARG A 72 -8.80 -7.44 -1.26
C ARG A 72 -8.23 -6.67 -0.07
N ALA A 73 -7.63 -5.50 -0.31
CA ALA A 73 -7.15 -4.66 0.77
C ALA A 73 -8.29 -4.20 1.69
N CYS A 74 -9.45 -3.86 1.13
CA CYS A 74 -10.63 -3.49 1.92
C CYS A 74 -11.10 -4.68 2.78
N GLU A 75 -11.16 -5.89 2.22
CA GLU A 75 -11.49 -7.10 2.98
C GLU A 75 -10.52 -7.34 4.13
N TYR A 76 -9.20 -7.26 3.88
CA TYR A 76 -8.18 -7.40 4.92
C TYR A 76 -8.29 -6.34 6.00
N TRP A 77 -8.66 -5.10 5.62
CA TRP A 77 -8.87 -4.05 6.59
C TRP A 77 -10.09 -4.29 7.47
N GLN A 78 -11.20 -4.76 6.90
CA GLN A 78 -12.38 -5.13 7.69
C GLN A 78 -12.08 -6.32 8.62
N ASP A 79 -11.28 -7.28 8.16
CA ASP A 79 -10.83 -8.38 8.99
C ASP A 79 -9.97 -7.91 10.17
N TRP A 80 -8.98 -7.05 9.89
CA TRP A 80 -8.12 -6.48 10.92
C TRP A 80 -8.91 -5.74 12.00
N LYS A 81 -9.91 -4.93 11.62
CA LYS A 81 -10.75 -4.18 12.58
C LYS A 81 -11.63 -5.05 13.48
N ARG A 82 -11.89 -6.31 13.09
CA ARG A 82 -12.70 -7.26 13.88
C ARG A 82 -11.88 -8.04 14.90
N ARG A 83 -10.55 -7.95 14.84
CA ARG A 83 -9.62 -8.57 15.79
C ARG A 83 -9.32 -7.62 16.93
#